data_AF-A0A1I9G7G4-F1
#
_entry.id   AF-A0A1I9G7G4-F1
#
_cell.length_a   1.000
_cell.length_b   1.000
_cell.length_c   1.000
_cell.angle_alpha   90.00
_cell.angle_beta   90.00
_cell.angle_gamma   90.00
#
_symmetry.space_group_name_H-M   'P 1'
#
loop_
_entity.id
_entity.type
_entity.pdbx_description
1 polymer ?
#
loop_
_entity_poly.entity_id
_entity_poly.type
_entity_poly.pdbx_seq_one_letter_code
_entity_poly.pdbx_strand_id
1 'polypeptide(L)'
;FYRFLKSSTEVASECIAKLPEENFVLLVDYLRRGLQSESEKDDLLCSVKDVFEQEVSINSANAITNLGIYFTKHIRNEAAIKNFSILIEPTFKICLNATWQEDVQSLPLSAALYSLSCCDEDECKTYIKNLLSREINYPNRTLLRSAFRRLMADTPGKRLQKSEQRNFHERLKHFLIETKGRLTIE
;
A
#
# COMPACT_ATOMS: atom_id res chain seq x y z
N PHE A 1 -7.75 6.76 -17.21
CA PHE A 1 -6.60 5.84 -17.14
C PHE A 1 -6.69 4.90 -15.93
N TYR A 2 -6.64 5.38 -14.68
CA TYR A 2 -6.60 4.49 -13.50
C TYR A 2 -7.81 3.55 -13.34
N ARG A 3 -9.03 3.96 -13.72
CA ARG A 3 -10.18 3.04 -13.80
C ARG A 3 -9.93 1.85 -14.74
N PHE A 4 -9.32 2.12 -15.91
CA PHE A 4 -8.95 1.06 -16.86
C PHE A 4 -7.90 0.14 -16.25
N LEU A 5 -6.85 0.70 -15.63
CA LEU A 5 -5.82 -0.08 -14.95
C LEU A 5 -6.38 -0.97 -13.84
N LYS A 6 -7.29 -0.44 -13.01
CA LYS A 6 -8.04 -1.20 -12.01
C LYS A 6 -8.83 -2.35 -12.63
N SER A 7 -9.58 -2.09 -13.69
CA SER A 7 -10.36 -3.13 -14.37
C SER A 7 -9.48 -4.18 -15.05
N SER A 8 -8.40 -3.77 -15.72
CA SER A 8 -7.45 -4.67 -16.39
C SER A 8 -6.74 -5.59 -15.40
N THR A 9 -6.34 -5.07 -14.24
CA THR A 9 -5.72 -5.90 -13.19
C THR A 9 -6.76 -6.83 -12.55
N GLU A 10 -8.02 -6.43 -12.42
CA GLU A 10 -9.08 -7.30 -11.91
C GLU A 10 -9.37 -8.49 -12.84
N VAL A 11 -9.46 -8.26 -14.16
CA VAL A 11 -9.86 -9.29 -15.13
C VAL A 11 -8.69 -10.04 -15.77
N ALA A 12 -7.51 -9.43 -15.83
CA ALA A 12 -6.38 -9.92 -16.62
C ALA A 12 -5.02 -9.69 -15.92
N SER A 13 -4.97 -9.89 -14.60
CA SER A 13 -3.72 -9.82 -13.81
C SER A 13 -2.55 -10.61 -14.43
N GLU A 14 -2.83 -11.79 -14.99
CA GLU A 14 -1.81 -12.62 -15.64
C GLU A 14 -1.18 -11.95 -16.87
N CYS A 15 -1.97 -11.27 -17.69
CA CYS A 15 -1.46 -10.55 -18.86
C CYS A 15 -0.58 -9.38 -18.43
N ILE A 16 -0.98 -8.67 -17.38
CA ILE A 16 -0.21 -7.57 -16.80
C ILE A 16 1.13 -8.08 -16.23
N ALA A 17 1.11 -9.19 -15.49
CA ALA A 17 2.30 -9.81 -14.91
C ALA A 17 3.27 -10.41 -15.94
N LYS A 18 2.83 -10.58 -17.19
CA LYS A 18 3.64 -11.06 -18.32
C LYS A 18 4.08 -9.93 -19.27
N LEU A 19 3.78 -8.67 -18.96
CA LEU A 19 4.30 -7.56 -19.74
C LEU A 19 5.84 -7.61 -19.76
N PRO A 20 6.48 -7.13 -20.85
CA PRO A 20 7.90 -6.87 -20.86
C PRO A 20 8.30 -6.01 -19.65
N GLU A 21 9.47 -6.27 -19.07
CA GLU A 21 9.90 -5.64 -17.82
C GLU A 21 9.80 -4.11 -17.86
N GLU A 22 10.24 -3.49 -18.94
CA GLU A 22 10.16 -2.03 -19.16
C GLU A 22 8.72 -1.50 -19.02
N ASN A 23 7.76 -2.21 -19.61
CA ASN A 23 6.34 -1.84 -19.55
C ASN A 23 5.75 -2.09 -18.16
N PHE A 24 6.18 -3.16 -17.49
CA PHE A 24 5.76 -3.44 -16.12
C PHE A 24 6.29 -2.38 -15.15
N VAL A 25 7.55 -1.98 -15.26
CA VAL A 25 8.16 -0.90 -14.46
C VAL A 25 7.42 0.42 -14.67
N LEU A 26 7.07 0.77 -15.92
CA LEU A 26 6.25 1.96 -16.20
C LEU A 26 4.87 1.88 -15.54
N LEU A 27 4.22 0.71 -15.57
CA LEU A 27 2.94 0.49 -14.90
C LEU A 27 3.07 0.67 -13.38
N VAL A 28 4.12 0.13 -12.78
CA VAL A 28 4.42 0.33 -11.35
C VAL A 28 4.65 1.80 -11.04
N ASP A 29 5.36 2.54 -11.89
CA ASP A 29 5.54 3.99 -11.72
C ASP A 29 4.20 4.75 -11.75
N TYR A 30 3.30 4.40 -12.68
CA TYR A 30 1.96 4.98 -12.68
C TYR A 30 1.19 4.66 -11.39
N LEU A 31 1.23 3.41 -10.92
CA LEU A 31 0.59 3.05 -9.65
C LEU A 31 1.16 3.86 -8.48
N ARG A 32 2.48 4.05 -8.45
CA ARG A 32 3.16 4.89 -7.44
C ARG A 32 2.67 6.34 -7.48
N ARG A 33 2.62 6.96 -8.67
CA ARG A 33 2.13 8.34 -8.84
C ARG A 33 0.66 8.46 -8.45
N GLY A 34 -0.15 7.46 -8.75
CA GLY A 34 -1.55 7.43 -8.36
C GLY A 34 -1.77 7.34 -6.84
N LEU A 35 -0.78 6.86 -6.08
CA LEU A 35 -0.79 6.89 -4.60
C LEU A 35 -0.26 8.22 -4.03
N GLN A 36 0.29 9.12 -4.85
CA GLN A 36 0.77 10.42 -4.39
C GLN A 36 -0.35 11.45 -4.55
N SER A 37 -0.87 11.98 -3.44
CA SER A 37 -1.57 13.28 -3.47
C SER A 37 -0.49 14.35 -3.39
N GLU A 38 0.03 14.76 -4.55
CA GLU A 38 0.76 16.02 -4.66
C GLU A 38 -0.29 17.14 -4.67
N SER A 39 -0.69 17.62 -3.49
CA SER A 39 -1.38 18.90 -3.40
C SER A 39 -0.60 19.87 -2.52
N GLU A 40 0.14 20.77 -3.19
CA GLU A 40 0.11 22.17 -2.76
C GLU A 40 -1.36 22.55 -2.66
N LYS A 41 -1.83 22.78 -1.42
CA LYS A 41 -3.20 23.15 -1.13
C LYS A 41 -3.43 24.55 -1.65
N ASP A 42 -3.97 24.63 -2.86
CA ASP A 42 -4.49 25.88 -3.41
C ASP A 42 -5.98 25.95 -3.00
N ASP A 43 -6.25 26.71 -1.94
CA ASP A 43 -7.49 26.71 -1.15
C ASP A 43 -8.79 27.05 -1.92
N LEU A 44 -8.70 27.43 -3.20
CA LEU A 44 -9.82 27.92 -4.01
C LEU A 44 -10.50 26.85 -4.89
N LEU A 45 -9.90 25.67 -5.08
CA LEU A 45 -10.43 24.60 -5.96
C LEU A 45 -10.56 23.22 -5.28
N CYS A 46 -10.43 23.16 -3.95
CA CYS A 46 -10.30 21.91 -3.19
C CYS A 46 -11.39 20.86 -3.49
N SER A 47 -12.67 21.20 -3.58
CA SER A 47 -13.72 20.16 -3.56
C SER A 47 -13.76 19.20 -4.76
N VAL A 48 -13.41 19.63 -5.98
CA VAL A 48 -13.42 18.75 -7.16
C VAL A 48 -12.07 18.08 -7.38
N LYS A 49 -10.98 18.81 -7.09
CA LYS A 49 -9.62 18.29 -7.18
C LYS A 49 -9.41 17.16 -6.17
N ASP A 50 -9.90 17.33 -4.95
CA ASP A 50 -9.79 16.33 -3.88
C ASP A 50 -10.55 15.05 -4.22
N VAL A 51 -11.75 15.14 -4.81
CA VAL A 51 -12.54 13.97 -5.23
C VAL A 51 -11.84 13.20 -6.36
N PHE A 52 -11.27 13.90 -7.35
CA PHE A 52 -10.56 13.25 -8.44
C PHE A 52 -9.27 12.57 -7.95
N GLU A 53 -8.48 13.24 -7.10
CA GLU A 53 -7.27 12.68 -6.51
C GLU A 53 -7.59 11.45 -5.63
N GLN A 54 -8.65 11.54 -4.82
CA GLN A 54 -9.14 10.41 -4.03
C GLN A 54 -9.51 9.23 -4.93
N GLU A 55 -10.19 9.49 -6.05
CA GLU A 55 -10.58 8.44 -6.98
C GLU A 55 -9.38 7.80 -7.67
N VAL A 56 -8.38 8.59 -8.06
CA VAL A 56 -7.10 8.10 -8.61
C VAL A 56 -6.39 7.21 -7.61
N SER A 57 -6.31 7.63 -6.35
CA SER A 57 -5.72 6.86 -5.25
C SER A 57 -6.46 5.54 -5.02
N ILE A 58 -7.79 5.56 -4.94
CA ILE A 58 -8.61 4.36 -4.78
C ILE A 58 -8.41 3.37 -5.92
N ASN A 59 -8.43 3.84 -7.17
CA ASN A 59 -8.24 2.97 -8.32
C ASN A 59 -6.82 2.37 -8.36
N SER A 60 -5.81 3.16 -7.99
CA SER A 60 -4.42 2.68 -7.90
C SER A 60 -4.27 1.62 -6.81
N ALA A 61 -4.83 1.87 -5.63
CA ALA A 61 -4.81 0.92 -4.52
C ALA A 61 -5.52 -0.40 -4.85
N ASN A 62 -6.66 -0.33 -5.54
CA ASN A 62 -7.37 -1.51 -6.03
C ASN A 62 -6.55 -2.29 -7.07
N ALA A 63 -5.89 -1.58 -8.00
CA ALA A 63 -5.03 -2.23 -8.99
C ALA A 63 -3.83 -2.93 -8.34
N ILE A 64 -3.21 -2.29 -7.33
CA ILE A 64 -2.16 -2.89 -6.50
C ILE A 64 -2.69 -4.13 -5.78
N THR A 65 -3.87 -4.04 -5.18
CA THR A 65 -4.50 -5.16 -4.48
C THR A 65 -4.67 -6.37 -5.40
N ASN A 66 -5.18 -6.15 -6.61
CA ASN A 66 -5.40 -7.21 -7.59
C ASN A 66 -4.08 -7.90 -8.00
N LEU A 67 -3.05 -7.10 -8.32
CA LEU A 67 -1.74 -7.63 -8.69
C LEU A 67 -1.03 -8.32 -7.53
N GLY A 68 -1.07 -7.75 -6.32
CA GLY A 68 -0.51 -8.36 -5.12
C GLY A 68 -1.16 -9.71 -4.79
N ILE A 69 -2.50 -9.80 -4.93
CA ILE A 69 -3.24 -11.06 -4.80
C ILE A 69 -2.78 -12.07 -5.85
N TYR A 70 -2.60 -11.64 -7.10
CA TYR A 70 -2.13 -12.49 -8.18
C TYR A 70 -0.72 -13.03 -7.90
N PHE A 71 0.24 -12.16 -7.58
CA PHE A 71 1.62 -12.56 -7.30
C PHE A 71 1.73 -13.48 -6.08
N THR A 72 0.96 -13.22 -5.03
CA THR A 72 0.89 -14.11 -3.85
C THR A 72 0.43 -15.52 -4.23
N LYS A 73 -0.49 -15.67 -5.20
CA LYS A 73 -0.97 -16.97 -5.69
C LYS A 73 -0.05 -17.61 -6.74
N HIS A 74 0.72 -16.81 -7.46
CA HIS A 74 1.49 -17.21 -8.64
C HIS A 74 2.93 -16.67 -8.58
N ILE A 75 3.72 -17.19 -7.64
CA ILE A 75 5.10 -16.78 -7.31
C ILE A 75 6.12 -17.21 -8.39
N ARG A 76 5.83 -17.04 -9.67
CA ARG A 76 6.70 -17.48 -10.78
C ARG A 76 7.55 -16.36 -11.39
N ASN A 77 7.33 -15.11 -11.01
CA ASN A 77 8.00 -13.95 -11.62
C ASN A 77 8.67 -13.08 -10.54
N GLU A 78 9.82 -13.54 -10.03
CA GLU A 78 10.58 -12.86 -8.97
C GLU A 78 10.99 -11.44 -9.35
N ALA A 79 11.37 -11.20 -10.61
CA ALA A 79 11.73 -9.88 -11.10
C ALA A 79 10.54 -8.90 -11.07
N ALA A 80 9.36 -9.33 -11.53
CA ALA A 80 8.15 -8.52 -11.43
C ALA A 80 7.74 -8.28 -9.98
N ILE A 81 7.84 -9.28 -9.11
CA ILE A 81 7.56 -9.12 -7.67
C ILE A 81 8.50 -8.08 -7.06
N LYS A 82 9.81 -8.18 -7.31
CA LYS A 82 10.79 -7.20 -6.82
C LYS A 82 10.51 -5.78 -7.30
N ASN A 83 10.19 -5.63 -8.59
CA ASN A 83 9.79 -4.33 -9.14
C ASN A 83 8.47 -3.84 -8.54
N PHE A 84 7.54 -4.73 -8.21
CA PHE A 84 6.26 -4.40 -7.58
C PHE A 84 6.39 -4.01 -6.11
N SER A 85 7.33 -4.61 -5.37
CA SER A 85 7.59 -4.34 -3.95
C SER A 85 8.04 -2.91 -3.65
N ILE A 86 8.53 -2.16 -4.66
CA ILE A 86 8.84 -0.73 -4.51
C ILE A 86 7.59 0.10 -4.12
N LEU A 87 6.39 -0.46 -4.29
CA LEU A 87 5.13 0.17 -3.89
C LEU A 87 4.85 0.07 -2.38
N ILE A 88 5.61 -0.73 -1.62
CA ILE A 88 5.42 -0.87 -0.16
C ILE A 88 5.53 0.48 0.55
N GLU A 89 6.64 1.19 0.34
CA GLU A 89 6.88 2.50 0.96
C GLU A 89 5.82 3.56 0.59
N PRO A 90 5.53 3.84 -0.69
CA PRO A 90 4.54 4.85 -1.04
C PRO A 90 3.13 4.46 -0.56
N THR A 91 2.76 3.19 -0.59
CA THR A 91 1.47 2.72 -0.05
C THR A 91 1.40 2.92 1.46
N PHE A 92 2.48 2.63 2.18
CA PHE A 92 2.55 2.87 3.61
C PHE A 92 2.49 4.36 3.95
N LYS A 93 3.17 5.22 3.17
CA LYS A 93 3.17 6.67 3.35
C LYS A 93 1.78 7.28 3.17
N ILE A 94 1.06 6.92 2.09
CA ILE A 94 -0.31 7.39 1.92
C ILE A 94 -1.25 6.83 3.00
N CYS A 95 -1.03 5.59 3.46
CA CYS A 95 -1.75 5.06 4.62
C CYS A 95 -1.51 5.88 5.89
N LEU A 96 -0.33 6.47 6.13
CA LEU A 96 -0.16 7.37 7.28
C LEU A 96 -0.90 8.70 7.11
N ASN A 97 -0.95 9.20 5.87
CA ASN A 97 -1.47 10.54 5.55
C ASN A 97 -2.99 10.57 5.34
N ALA A 98 -3.61 9.44 5.00
CA ALA A 98 -5.04 9.37 4.75
C ALA A 98 -5.84 9.73 6.01
N THR A 99 -7.00 10.36 5.83
CA THR A 99 -7.98 10.55 6.89
C THR A 99 -8.73 9.24 7.13
N TRP A 100 -8.32 8.47 8.15
CA TRP A 100 -8.93 7.18 8.54
C TRP A 100 -10.34 7.29 9.14
N GLN A 101 -11.00 8.40 8.90
CA GLN A 101 -12.40 8.65 9.22
C GLN A 101 -13.33 8.30 8.05
N GLU A 102 -12.80 8.20 6.82
CA GLU A 102 -13.56 7.79 5.63
C GLU A 102 -13.18 6.37 5.18
N ASP A 103 -14.10 5.42 5.35
CA ASP A 103 -13.92 4.02 4.93
C ASP A 103 -13.68 3.89 3.42
N VAL A 104 -14.19 4.82 2.62
CA VAL A 104 -14.16 4.79 1.15
C VAL A 104 -12.73 4.76 0.60
N GLN A 105 -11.81 5.51 1.19
CA GLN A 105 -10.41 5.54 0.76
C GLN A 105 -9.51 4.61 1.59
N SER A 106 -9.76 4.53 2.89
CA SER A 106 -8.90 3.79 3.82
C SER A 106 -8.99 2.26 3.62
N LEU A 107 -10.13 1.73 3.16
CA LEU A 107 -10.27 0.30 2.82
C LEU A 107 -9.40 -0.11 1.62
N PRO A 108 -9.48 0.52 0.44
CA PRO A 108 -8.59 0.22 -0.70
C PRO A 108 -7.11 0.34 -0.37
N LEU A 109 -6.70 1.42 0.33
CA LEU A 109 -5.31 1.65 0.71
C LEU A 109 -4.79 0.56 1.65
N SER A 110 -5.59 0.20 2.66
CA SER A 110 -5.28 -0.90 3.57
C SER A 110 -5.17 -2.24 2.85
N ALA A 111 -6.08 -2.52 1.91
CA ALA A 111 -6.06 -3.75 1.12
C ALA A 111 -4.82 -3.83 0.23
N ALA A 112 -4.39 -2.70 -0.35
CA ALA A 112 -3.17 -2.59 -1.13
C ALA A 112 -1.95 -2.92 -0.27
N LEU A 113 -1.81 -2.29 0.90
CA LEU A 113 -0.69 -2.53 1.82
C LEU A 113 -0.67 -3.99 2.31
N TYR A 114 -1.84 -4.56 2.64
CA TYR A 114 -1.96 -5.96 3.00
C TYR A 114 -1.49 -6.88 1.87
N SER A 115 -1.95 -6.64 0.64
CA SER A 115 -1.59 -7.47 -0.52
C SER A 115 -0.10 -7.42 -0.84
N LEU A 116 0.54 -6.25 -0.71
CA LEU A 116 1.98 -6.08 -0.88
C LEU A 116 2.75 -6.83 0.20
N SER A 117 2.28 -6.75 1.44
CA SER A 117 2.87 -7.45 2.58
C SER A 117 2.79 -8.97 2.45
N CYS A 118 1.73 -9.49 1.82
CA CYS A 118 1.60 -10.91 1.50
C CYS A 118 2.42 -11.33 0.27
N CYS A 119 2.58 -10.42 -0.69
CA CYS A 119 3.31 -10.67 -1.93
C CYS A 119 4.82 -10.78 -1.69
N ASP A 120 5.37 -9.88 -0.86
CA ASP A 120 6.79 -9.82 -0.53
C ASP A 120 6.97 -9.48 0.96
N GLU A 121 6.84 -10.52 1.78
CA GLU A 121 6.92 -10.40 3.24
C GLU A 121 8.32 -9.96 3.71
N ASP A 122 9.36 -10.40 3.00
CA ASP A 122 10.75 -10.11 3.37
C ASP A 122 11.13 -8.66 3.05
N GLU A 123 10.70 -8.12 1.90
CA GLU A 123 10.89 -6.70 1.59
C GLU A 123 10.07 -5.83 2.56
N CYS A 124 8.84 -6.23 2.90
CA CYS A 124 8.04 -5.52 3.90
C CYS A 124 8.73 -5.48 5.28
N LYS A 125 9.28 -6.61 5.75
CA LYS A 125 10.05 -6.66 7.00
C LYS A 125 11.32 -5.81 6.93
N THR A 126 12.00 -5.81 5.78
CA THR A 126 13.20 -5.02 5.53
C THR A 126 12.88 -3.53 5.61
N TYR A 127 11.81 -3.08 4.96
CA TYR A 127 11.30 -1.73 5.05
C TYR A 127 11.00 -1.32 6.50
N ILE A 128 10.26 -2.13 7.25
CA ILE A 128 9.95 -1.86 8.67
C ILE A 128 11.22 -1.78 9.52
N LYS A 129 12.17 -2.69 9.31
CA LYS A 129 13.46 -2.69 10.03
C LYS A 129 14.23 -1.41 9.75
N ASN A 130 14.28 -0.97 8.50
CA ASN A 130 14.93 0.26 8.08
C ASN A 130 14.28 1.50 8.72
N LEU A 131 12.95 1.56 8.77
CA LEU A 131 12.23 2.62 9.47
C LEU A 131 12.58 2.67 10.97
N LEU A 132 12.59 1.51 11.64
CA LEU A 132 12.91 1.41 13.06
C LEU A 132 14.39 1.65 13.39
N SER A 133 15.29 1.59 12.40
CA SER A 133 16.70 1.90 12.57
C SER A 133 17.04 3.38 12.37
N ARG A 134 16.10 4.21 11.92
CA ARG A 134 16.31 5.66 11.80
C ARG A 134 16.41 6.31 13.18
N GLU A 135 17.38 7.18 13.38
CA GLU A 135 17.66 7.85 14.65
C GLU A 135 16.44 8.62 15.19
N ILE A 136 15.69 9.27 14.29
CA ILE A 136 14.46 10.00 14.62
C ILE A 136 13.39 9.13 15.30
N ASN A 137 13.40 7.82 15.04
CA ASN A 137 12.45 6.87 15.60
C ASN A 137 12.96 6.20 16.89
N TYR A 138 14.22 6.44 17.30
CA TYR A 138 14.81 5.82 18.50
C TYR A 138 14.05 6.10 19.80
N PRO A 139 13.58 7.33 20.08
CA PRO A 139 12.84 7.61 21.32
C PRO A 139 11.60 6.73 21.50
N ASN A 140 10.94 6.35 20.39
CA ASN A 140 9.71 5.55 20.40
C ASN A 140 9.93 4.11 19.94
N ARG A 141 11.17 3.66 19.71
CA ARG A 141 11.47 2.40 19.00
C ARG A 141 10.81 1.17 19.60
N THR A 142 10.76 1.05 20.92
CA THR A 142 10.13 -0.09 21.59
C THR A 142 8.63 -0.13 21.34
N LEU A 143 7.97 1.02 21.42
CA LEU A 143 6.54 1.18 21.13
C LEU A 143 6.26 0.89 19.67
N LEU A 144 7.00 1.52 18.75
CA LEU A 144 6.86 1.32 17.31
C LEU A 144 7.05 -0.16 16.94
N ARG A 145 8.07 -0.83 17.49
CA ARG A 145 8.29 -2.26 17.28
C ARG A 145 7.11 -3.10 17.75
N SER A 146 6.49 -2.77 18.89
CA SER A 146 5.30 -3.47 19.36
C SER A 146 4.09 -3.21 18.46
N ALA A 147 3.91 -1.98 18.00
CA ALA A 147 2.83 -1.59 17.09
C ALA A 147 2.96 -2.32 15.74
N PHE A 148 4.15 -2.33 15.13
CA PHE A 148 4.41 -3.07 13.89
C PHE A 148 4.20 -4.57 14.05
N ARG A 149 4.61 -5.16 15.18
CA ARG A 149 4.34 -6.59 15.46
C ARG A 149 2.85 -6.89 15.51
N ARG A 150 2.03 -6.00 16.07
CA ARG A 150 0.57 -6.16 16.07
C ARG A 150 -0.02 -5.95 14.69
N LEU A 151 0.44 -4.94 13.94
CA LEU A 151 -0.01 -4.69 12.58
C LEU A 151 0.21 -5.92 11.68
N MET A 152 1.42 -6.47 11.76
CA MET A 152 1.87 -7.64 11.02
C MET A 152 1.54 -8.98 11.71
N ALA A 153 0.82 -8.94 12.84
CA ALA A 153 0.30 -10.14 13.44
C ALA A 153 -0.67 -10.77 12.46
N ASP A 154 -0.60 -12.08 12.29
CA ASP A 154 -1.48 -12.80 11.38
C ASP A 154 -1.41 -12.28 9.92
N THR A 155 -0.20 -11.95 9.44
CA THR A 155 0.10 -11.89 8.01
C THR A 155 0.66 -13.23 7.46
N PRO A 156 0.12 -14.45 7.76
CA PRO A 156 0.69 -15.66 7.19
C PRO A 156 0.22 -15.81 5.74
N GLY A 157 1.12 -15.45 4.83
CA GLY A 157 1.43 -15.93 3.48
C GLY A 157 0.42 -16.59 2.53
N LYS A 158 -0.84 -16.88 2.86
CA LYS A 158 -1.76 -17.62 1.96
C LYS A 158 -3.26 -17.28 2.07
N ARG A 159 -3.68 -16.41 3.01
CA ARG A 159 -5.11 -16.06 3.17
C ARG A 159 -5.42 -14.67 2.63
N LEU A 160 -5.81 -14.62 1.36
CA LEU A 160 -6.21 -13.41 0.65
C LEU A 160 -7.73 -13.18 0.73
N GLN A 161 -8.35 -13.58 1.84
CA GLN A 161 -9.80 -13.50 2.02
C GLN A 161 -10.20 -12.06 2.38
N LYS A 162 -11.42 -11.66 2.00
CA LYS A 162 -11.96 -10.33 2.34
C LYS A 162 -12.03 -10.09 3.86
N SER A 163 -12.22 -11.15 4.64
CA SER A 163 -12.18 -11.10 6.11
C SER A 163 -10.80 -10.68 6.64
N GLU A 164 -9.72 -11.23 6.09
CA GLU A 164 -8.36 -10.89 6.53
C GLU A 164 -7.96 -9.47 6.13
N GLN A 165 -8.39 -9.00 4.95
CA GLN A 165 -8.21 -7.60 4.55
C GLN A 165 -8.89 -6.64 5.52
N ARG A 166 -10.10 -6.97 5.99
CA ARG A 166 -10.80 -6.18 7.02
C ARG A 166 -10.11 -6.26 8.37
N ASN A 167 -9.64 -7.44 8.79
CA ASN A 167 -8.88 -7.59 10.03
C ASN A 167 -7.61 -6.74 10.00
N PHE A 168 -6.87 -6.76 8.88
CA PHE A 168 -5.69 -5.93 8.70
C PHE A 168 -6.04 -4.43 8.73
N HIS A 169 -7.16 -4.03 8.11
CA HIS A 169 -7.64 -2.64 8.16
C HIS A 169 -7.88 -2.16 9.60
N GLU A 170 -8.55 -2.95 10.44
CA GLU A 170 -8.75 -2.60 11.85
C GLU A 170 -7.42 -2.51 12.61
N ARG A 171 -6.49 -3.46 12.37
CA ARG A 171 -5.15 -3.41 13.00
C ARG A 171 -4.36 -2.18 12.54
N LEU A 172 -4.48 -1.79 11.28
CA LEU A 172 -3.84 -0.60 10.73
C LEU A 172 -4.43 0.68 11.33
N LYS A 173 -5.76 0.76 11.49
CA LYS A 173 -6.43 1.85 12.19
C LYS A 173 -5.90 2.00 13.63
N HIS A 174 -5.79 0.90 14.37
CA HIS A 174 -5.20 0.90 15.71
C HIS A 174 -3.73 1.31 15.72
N PHE A 175 -2.93 0.79 14.77
CA PHE A 175 -1.52 1.16 14.60
C PHE A 175 -1.37 2.67 14.45
N LEU A 176 -2.14 3.28 13.57
CA LEU A 176 -2.07 4.71 13.27
C LEU A 176 -2.41 5.58 14.47
N ILE A 177 -3.40 5.18 15.28
CA ILE A 177 -3.73 5.85 16.54
C ILE A 177 -2.55 5.76 17.51
N GLU A 178 -1.93 4.58 17.63
CA GLU A 178 -0.83 4.35 18.58
C GLU A 178 0.47 5.06 18.18
N THR A 179 0.75 5.15 16.88
CA THR A 179 1.99 5.73 16.33
C THR A 179 1.86 7.20 15.94
N LYS A 180 0.69 7.82 16.10
CA LYS A 180 0.44 9.22 15.74
C LYS A 180 1.46 10.15 16.40
N GLY A 181 2.18 10.92 15.58
CA GLY A 181 3.22 11.86 16.04
C GLY A 181 4.48 11.20 16.62
N ARG A 182 4.64 9.87 16.49
CA ARG A 182 5.76 9.09 17.05
C ARG A 182 6.58 8.38 16.00
N LEU A 183 6.00 8.13 14.83
CA LEU A 183 6.64 7.51 13.67
C LEU A 183 6.92 8.57 12.60
N THR A 184 8.18 8.66 12.19
CA THR A 184 8.60 9.49 11.05
C THR A 184 9.08 8.59 9.90
N ILE A 185 8.60 8.87 8.69
CA ILE A 185 8.97 8.18 7.43
C ILE A 185 9.87 9.06 6.52
N GLU A 186 10.23 10.27 6.94
CA GLU A 186 11.22 11.10 6.21
C GLU A 186 12.65 10.60 6.41
#